data_AF-A0A8T6XKE8-F1
#
_entry.id   AF-A0A8T6XKE8-F1
#
_cell.length_a   1.000
_cell.length_b   1.000
_cell.length_c   1.000
_cell.angle_alpha   90.00
_cell.angle_beta   90.00
_cell.angle_gamma   90.00
#
_symmetry.space_group_name_H-M   'P 1'
#
loop_
_entity.id
_entity.type
_entity.pdbx_description
1 polymer ?
#
loop_
_entity_poly.entity_id
_entity_poly.type
_entity_poly.pdbx_seq_one_letter_code
_entity_poly.pdbx_strand_id
1 'polypeptide(L)' 'AIWLLIEVEKRIHLTKFKYPTPPKPSNFCMTLRKHLVGGKLEKVEQEEFERIVNLNISTKSGIFQLVAELFRRG' A
#
# COMPACT_ATOMS: atom_id res chain seq x y z
N ALA A 1 -15.17 9.98 -1.51
CA ALA A 1 -13.73 9.70 -1.41
C ALA A 1 -13.42 8.42 -2.17
N ILE A 2 -12.27 8.36 -2.85
CA ILE A 2 -11.77 7.15 -3.51
C ILE A 2 -10.66 6.58 -2.60
N TRP A 3 -10.64 5.26 -2.42
CA TRP A 3 -9.69 4.53 -1.59
C TRP A 3 -8.83 3.61 -2.46
N LEU A 4 -7.56 3.44 -2.10
CA LEU A 4 -6.71 2.39 -2.66
C LEU A 4 -6.84 1.13 -1.79
N LEU A 5 -7.30 0.04 -2.39
CA LEU A 5 -7.32 -1.27 -1.73
C LEU A 5 -6.17 -2.12 -2.26
N ILE A 6 -5.40 -2.70 -1.34
CA ILE A 6 -4.40 -3.73 -1.62
C ILE A 6 -4.85 -5.00 -0.91
N GLU A 7 -5.24 -5.99 -1.70
CA GLU A 7 -5.56 -7.34 -1.23
C GLU A 7 -4.38 -8.24 -1.58
N VAL A 8 -3.60 -8.59 -0.55
CA VAL A 8 -2.37 -9.39 -0.68
C VAL A 8 -2.66 -10.66 -1.48
N GLU A 9 -1.74 -11.04 -2.35
CA GLU A 9 -1.83 -12.24 -3.22
C GLU A 9 -2.95 -12.21 -4.28
N LYS A 10 -3.70 -11.11 -4.39
CA LYS A 10 -4.88 -11.05 -5.27
C LYS A 10 -4.89 -9.84 -6.19
N ARG A 11 -5.02 -8.63 -5.64
CA ARG A 11 -5.30 -7.43 -6.44
C ARG A 11 -4.99 -6.14 -5.73
N ILE A 12 -4.73 -5.11 -6.54
CA ILE A 12 -4.67 -3.70 -6.14
C ILE A 12 -5.63 -2.90 -7.01
N HIS A 13 -6.48 -2.06 -6.43
CA HIS A 13 -7.41 -1.22 -7.20
C HIS A 13 -7.95 -0.04 -6.40
N LEU A 14 -8.45 0.97 -7.12
CA LEU A 14 -9.21 2.07 -6.54
C LEU A 14 -10.68 1.67 -6.34
N THR A 15 -11.28 2.12 -5.25
CA THR A 15 -12.66 1.79 -4.90
C THR A 15 -13.34 2.93 -4.15
N LYS A 16 -14.66 3.05 -4.30
CA LYS A 16 -15.50 3.94 -3.47
C LYS A 16 -16.05 3.21 -2.25
N PHE A 17 -15.91 1.88 -2.20
CA PHE A 17 -16.38 1.08 -1.07
C PHE A 17 -15.49 1.30 0.14
N LYS A 18 -16.11 1.58 1.29
CA LYS A 18 -15.40 1.75 2.56
C LYS A 18 -15.36 0.41 3.29
N TYR A 19 -14.17 -0.18 3.35
CA TYR A 19 -13.96 -1.43 4.09
C TYR A 19 -14.04 -1.20 5.61
N PRO A 20 -14.61 -2.15 6.38
CA PRO A 20 -14.64 -2.05 7.83
C PRO A 20 -13.21 -2.11 8.38
N THR A 21 -12.85 -1.14 9.21
CA THR A 21 -11.55 -1.08 9.89
C THR A 21 -11.63 -1.85 11.21
N PRO A 22 -10.69 -2.76 11.52
CA PRO A 22 -10.67 -3.43 12.81
C PRO A 22 -10.46 -2.43 13.96
N PRO A 23 -11.06 -2.64 15.14
CA PRO A 23 -10.97 -1.70 16.26
C PRO A 23 -9.56 -1.58 16.83
N LYS A 24 -8.76 -2.64 16.74
CA LYS A 24 -7.34 -2.65 17.12
C LYS A 24 -6.47 -2.79 15.86
N PRO A 25 -5.60 -1.81 15.54
CA PRO A 25 -4.69 -1.92 14.41
C PRO A 25 -3.62 -2.98 14.70
N SER A 26 -3.17 -3.71 13.68
CA SER A 26 -2.03 -4.61 13.79
C SER A 26 -0.71 -3.82 13.91
N ASN A 27 0.33 -4.45 14.45
CA ASN A 27 1.68 -3.85 14.51
C ASN A 27 2.17 -3.45 13.11
N PHE A 28 1.90 -4.28 12.09
CA PHE A 28 2.21 -3.96 10.70
C PHE A 28 1.51 -2.67 10.23
N CYS A 29 0.21 -2.54 10.50
CA CYS A 29 -0.54 -1.32 10.19
C CYS A 29 0.06 -0.09 10.89
N MET A 30 0.47 -0.23 12.16
CA MET A 30 1.11 0.85 12.90
C MET A 30 2.49 1.22 12.35
N THR A 31 3.28 0.24 11.91
CA THR A 31 4.56 0.49 11.23
C THR A 31 4.35 1.25 9.92
N LEU A 32 3.38 0.85 9.10
CA LEU A 32 3.03 1.61 7.89
C LEU A 32 2.62 3.04 8.24
N ARG A 33 1.80 3.22 9.28
CA ARG A 33 1.38 4.55 9.73
C ARG A 33 2.56 5.43 10.13
N LYS A 34 3.52 4.88 10.87
CA LYS A 34 4.73 5.60 11.32
C LYS A 34 5.54 6.16 10.14
N HIS A 35 5.61 5.44 9.03
CA HIS A 35 6.47 5.81 7.89
C HIS A 35 5.73 6.53 6.77
N LEU A 36 4.43 6.26 6.57
CA LEU A 36 3.70 6.67 5.37
C LEU A 36 2.61 7.73 5.62
N VAL A 37 2.15 7.92 6.86
CA VAL A 37 1.08 8.90 7.15
C VAL A 37 1.55 10.32 6.84
N GLY A 38 0.70 11.07 6.13
CA GLY A 38 1.03 12.42 5.66
C GLY A 38 2.04 12.44 4.51
N GLY A 39 2.42 11.28 3.99
CA GLY A 39 3.30 11.16 2.84
C GLY A 39 2.61 11.54 1.53
N LYS A 40 3.40 12.01 0.58
CA LYS A 40 2.99 12.25 -0.81
C LYS A 40 3.42 11.06 -1.66
N LEU A 41 2.48 10.49 -2.40
CA LEU A 41 2.76 9.47 -3.40
C LEU A 41 3.42 10.14 -4.61
N GLU A 42 4.70 9.86 -4.82
CA GLU A 42 5.51 10.45 -5.89
C GLU A 42 5.43 9.62 -7.17
N LYS A 43 5.40 8.29 -7.05
CA LYS A 43 5.45 7.39 -8.20
C LYS A 43 4.72 6.09 -7.91
N VAL A 44 4.08 5.54 -8.95
CA VAL A 44 3.46 4.22 -8.97
C VAL A 44 3.99 3.50 -10.18
N GLU A 45 4.63 2.34 -9.97
CA GLU A 45 5.28 1.59 -11.04
C GLU A 45 4.97 0.11 -10.91
N GLN A 46 4.85 -0.56 -12.05
CA GLN A 46 4.89 -2.01 -12.12
C GLN A 46 6.33 -2.46 -12.36
N GLU A 47 6.76 -3.50 -11.66
CA GLU A 47 8.05 -4.14 -11.93
C GLU A 47 7.95 -4.97 -13.21
N GLU A 48 8.47 -4.43 -14.32
CA GLU A 48 8.48 -5.08 -15.64
C GLU A 48 7.14 -5.79 -15.99
N PHE A 49 7.18 -7.11 -16.21
CA PHE A 49 6.02 -7.96 -16.50
C PHE A 49 5.58 -8.79 -15.28
N GLU A 50 6.07 -8.46 -14.09
CA GLU A 50 5.73 -9.15 -12.84
C GLU A 50 4.51 -8.54 -12.16
N ARG A 51 3.87 -9.32 -11.28
CA ARG A 51 2.71 -8.88 -10.48
C ARG A 51 3.16 -8.17 -9.20
N ILE A 52 4.04 -7.18 -9.36
CA ILE A 52 4.61 -6.37 -8.29
C ILE A 52 4.34 -4.90 -8.59
N VAL A 53 3.82 -4.18 -7.59
CA VAL A 53 3.60 -2.73 -7.67
C VAL A 53 4.46 -2.01 -6.64
N ASN A 54 5.26 -1.06 -7.11
CA ASN A 54 6.10 -0.18 -6.32
C ASN A 54 5.42 1.18 -6.12
N LEU A 55 5.26 1.58 -4.87
CA LEU A 55 4.72 2.88 -4.49
C LEU A 55 5.80 3.69 -3.78
N ASN A 56 6.29 4.74 -4.44
CA ASN A 56 7.29 5.63 -3.87
C ASN A 56 6.60 6.78 -3.13
N ILE A 57 6.84 6.88 -1.83
CA ILE A 57 6.15 7.80 -0.92
C ILE A 57 7.18 8.68 -0.23
N SER A 58 7.10 9.98 -0.46
CA SER A 58 7.94 10.97 0.22
C SER A 58 7.24 11.47 1.48
N THR A 59 7.91 11.41 2.63
CA THR A 59 7.42 11.95 3.90
C THR A 59 8.47 12.87 4.52
N LYS A 60 8.10 13.53 5.64
CA LYS A 60 9.06 14.36 6.41
C LYS A 60 10.25 13.55 6.94
N SER A 61 10.10 12.24 7.09
CA SER A 61 11.12 11.35 7.63
C SER A 61 12.03 10.74 6.56
N GLY A 62 11.70 10.91 5.28
CA GLY A 62 12.45 10.34 4.16
C GLY A 62 11.57 9.80 3.04
N ILE A 63 12.20 9.17 2.06
CA ILE A 63 11.53 8.51 0.94
C ILE A 63 11.42 7.02 1.27
N PHE A 64 10.21 6.48 1.16
CA PHE A 64 9.89 5.08 1.41
C PHE A 64 9.34 4.43 0.14
N GLN A 65 9.75 3.20 -0.12
CA GLN A 65 9.18 2.35 -1.15
C GLN A 65 8.28 1.31 -0.50
N LEU A 66 6.98 1.33 -0.82
CA LEU A 66 6.03 0.29 -0.45
C LEU A 66 5.87 -0.67 -1.64
N VAL A 67 6.29 -1.91 -1.45
CA VAL A 67 6.22 -2.97 -2.47
C VAL A 67 5.01 -3.85 -2.20
N ALA A 68 4.15 -4.03 -3.21
CA ALA A 68 2.98 -4.89 -3.16
C ALA A 68 3.15 -6.06 -4.14
N GLU A 69 3.45 -7.23 -3.60
CA GLU A 69 3.54 -8.49 -4.33
C GLU A 69 2.17 -9.18 -4.38
N LEU A 70 1.69 -9.49 -5.58
CA LEU A 70 0.37 -10.10 -5.81
C LEU A 70 0.49 -11.56 -6.28
N PHE A 71 1.47 -12.27 -5.74
CA PHE A 71 1.66 -13.70 -5.97
C PHE A 71 0.92 -14.52 -4.91
N ARG A 72 0.36 -15.67 -5.31
CA ARG A 72 -0.16 -16.65 -4.36
C ARG A 72 1.01 -17.38 -3.72
N ARG A 73 1.00 -17.57 -2.40
CA ARG A 73 1.86 -18.57 -1.78
C ARG A 73 1.36 -19.94 -2.21
N GLY A 74 2.22 -20.69 -2.92
CA GLY A 74 1.99 -22.09 -3.26
C GLY A 74 2.04 -22.98 -2.03
#